data_AF-A0A315QU67-F1
#
_entry.id   AF-A0A315QU67-F1
#
_cell.length_a   1.000
_cell.length_b   1.000
_cell.length_c   1.000
_cell.angle_alpha   90.00
_cell.angle_beta   90.00
_cell.angle_gamma   90.00
#
_symmetry.space_group_name_H-M   'P 1'
#
loop_
_entity.id
_entity.type
_entity.pdbx_description
1 polymer ?
#
loop_
_entity_poly.entity_id
_entity_poly.type
_entity_poly.pdbx_seq_one_letter_code
_entity_poly.pdbx_strand_id
1 'polypeptide(L)' 'LNKMNYTGPLSVEWEDSGMDRIYGAEEALRFVRNVDFDPSNLAFDDSMEK' A
#
# COMPACT_ATOMS: atom_id res chain seq x y z
N LEU A 1 8.37 -0.03 2.58
CA LEU A 1 8.40 -1.48 2.87
C LEU A 1 9.25 -2.23 1.84
N ASN A 2 8.99 -2.01 0.55
CA ASN A 2 9.76 -2.59 -0.56
C ASN A 2 11.29 -2.44 -0.43
N LYS A 3 11.81 -1.23 -0.14
CA LYS A 3 13.26 -0.99 0.03
C LYS A 3 13.92 -1.80 1.16
N MET A 4 13.15 -2.16 2.18
CA MET A 4 13.62 -2.95 3.32
C MET A 4 13.24 -4.44 3.22
N ASN A 5 12.64 -4.86 2.10
CA ASN A 5 12.18 -6.23 1.86
C ASN A 5 11.26 -6.77 2.98
N TYR A 6 10.30 -5.96 3.44
CA TYR A 6 9.30 -6.41 4.40
C TYR A 6 8.29 -7.36 3.73
N THR A 7 8.09 -8.54 4.31
CA THR A 7 7.23 -9.61 3.77
C THR A 7 6.05 -9.97 4.68
N GLY A 8 5.88 -9.25 5.79
CA GLY A 8 4.75 -9.47 6.70
C GLY A 8 3.45 -8.85 6.20
N PRO A 9 2.32 -9.13 6.86
CA PRO A 9 1.05 -8.50 6.53
C PRO A 9 1.04 -7.00 6.88
N LEU A 10 0.18 -6.23 6.19
CA LEU A 10 -0.13 -4.84 6.55
C LEU A 10 -1.43 -4.80 7.35
N SER A 11 -1.35 -4.34 8.59
CA SER A 11 -2.54 -4.04 9.40
C SER A 11 -3.07 -2.65 9.07
N VAL A 12 -4.40 -2.52 9.04
CA VAL A 12 -5.07 -1.22 8.92
C VAL A 12 -5.74 -0.90 10.25
N GLU A 13 -5.35 0.23 10.83
CA GLU A 13 -6.05 0.85 11.95
C GLU A 13 -6.86 2.03 11.40
N TRP A 14 -8.14 2.10 11.77
CA TRP A 14 -9.06 3.11 11.27
C TRP A 14 -9.87 3.68 12.43
N GLU A 15 -10.05 5.00 12.43
CA GLU A 15 -10.82 5.72 13.44
C GLU A 15 -11.52 6.92 12.81
N ASP A 16 -12.86 6.90 12.81
CA ASP A 16 -13.70 8.07 12.62
C ASP A 16 -15.00 7.88 13.39
N SER A 17 -15.23 8.71 14.42
CA SER A 17 -16.43 8.65 15.26
C SER A 17 -17.73 9.05 14.55
N GLY A 18 -17.63 9.73 13.40
CA GLY A 18 -18.77 10.21 12.61
C GLY A 18 -19.16 9.30 11.44
N MET A 19 -18.43 8.21 11.22
CA MET A 19 -18.62 7.32 10.05
C MET A 19 -19.06 5.92 10.49
N ASP A 20 -19.82 5.23 9.63
CA ASP A 20 -20.11 3.80 9.84
C ASP A 20 -18.80 2.99 9.83
N ARG A 21 -18.63 2.16 10.86
CA ARG A 21 -17.39 1.42 11.10
C ARG A 21 -17.02 0.48 9.95
N ILE A 22 -18.01 -0.21 9.37
CA ILE A 22 -17.74 -1.20 8.31
C ILE A 22 -17.41 -0.47 7.02
N TYR A 23 -18.18 0.57 6.69
CA TYR A 23 -17.89 1.43 5.55
C TYR A 23 -16.48 2.00 5.60
N GLY A 24 -16.08 2.58 6.74
CA GLY A 24 -14.74 3.14 6.93
C GLY A 24 -13.63 2.10 6.84
N ALA A 25 -13.82 0.93 7.46
CA ALA A 25 -12.86 -0.17 7.38
C ALA A 25 -12.67 -0.69 5.94
N GLU A 26 -13.75 -0.83 5.17
CA GLU A 26 -13.69 -1.27 3.77
C GLU A 26 -13.01 -0.23 2.86
N GLU A 27 -13.31 1.06 3.06
CA GLU A 27 -12.70 2.15 2.32
C GLU A 27 -11.20 2.23 2.59
N ALA A 28 -10.79 2.20 3.86
CA ALA A 28 -9.38 2.19 4.25
C ALA A 28 -8.63 0.95 3.72
N LEU A 29 -9.23 -0.24 3.80
CA LEU A 29 -8.64 -1.46 3.23
C LEU A 29 -8.41 -1.34 1.72
N ARG A 30 -9.40 -0.81 0.99
CA ARG A 30 -9.31 -0.58 -0.46
C ARG A 30 -8.23 0.44 -0.79
N PHE A 31 -8.15 1.54 -0.02
CA PHE A 31 -7.09 2.53 -0.19
C PHE A 31 -5.69 1.91 -0.03
N VAL A 32 -5.46 1.18 1.07
CA VAL A 32 -4.16 0.55 1.33
C VAL A 32 -3.79 -0.45 0.24
N ARG A 33 -4.73 -1.28 -0.22
CA ARG A 33 -4.50 -2.22 -1.34
C ARG A 33 -4.15 -1.53 -2.65
N ASN A 34 -4.68 -0.33 -2.91
CA ASN A 34 -4.36 0.40 -4.14
C ASN A 34 -2.93 0.96 -4.15
N VAL A 35 -2.30 1.14 -2.98
CA VAL A 35 -0.92 1.64 -2.86
C VAL A 35 0.08 0.57 -2.44
N ASP A 36 -0.38 -0.65 -2.14
CA ASP A 36 0.45 -1.82 -1.85
C ASP A 36 0.77 -2.55 -3.15
N PHE A 37 1.86 -2.13 -3.80
CA PHE A 37 2.33 -2.66 -5.08
C PHE A 37 3.74 -3.22 -4.99
N ASP A 38 4.02 -4.21 -5.84
CA ASP A 38 5.33 -4.83 -5.95
C ASP A 38 6.40 -3.83 -6.38
N PRO A 39 7.64 -3.93 -5.87
CA PRO A 39 8.74 -3.14 -6.38
C PRO A 39 8.98 -3.40 -7.87
N SER A 40 9.48 -2.37 -8.58
CA SER A 40 9.98 -2.53 -9.94
C SER A 40 11.13 -3.53 -9.98
N ASN A 41 11.10 -4.44 -10.97
CA ASN A 41 12.21 -5.35 -11.28
C ASN A 41 13.28 -4.69 -12.19
N LEU A 42 13.06 -3.45 -12.62
CA LEU A 42 13.98 -2.69 -13.46
C LEU A 42 14.77 -1.69 -12.62
N ALA A 43 16.10 -1.71 -12.76
CA ALA A 43 16.95 -0.66 -12.23
C ALA A 43 16.72 0.63 -13.03
N PHE A 44 16.60 1.75 -12.32
CA PHE A 44 16.30 3.06 -12.92
C PHE A 44 17.32 3.44 -14.00
N ASP A 45 18.61 3.28 -13.72
CA ASP A 45 19.69 3.63 -14.65
C ASP A 45 19.72 2.74 -15.90
N ASP A 46 19.30 1.47 -15.80
CA ASP A 46 19.23 0.54 -16.93
C ASP A 46 18.02 0.82 -17.85
N SER A 47 17.03 1.59 -17.37
CA SER A 47 15.79 1.89 -18.10
C SER A 47 15.86 3.17 -18.95
N MET A 48 16.92 3.97 -18.79
CA MET A 48 17.14 5.17 -19.61
C MET A 48 18.01 4.79 -20.82
N GLU A 49 17.39 4.54 -21.98
CA GLU A 49 18.12 4.50 -23.25
C GLU A 49 18.85 5.83 -23.49
N LYS A 50 20.08 5.77 -24.02
CA LYS A 50 20.87 6.94 -24.43
C LYS A 50 20.33 7.61 -25.69
#